data_AF-A0A354DIP6-F1
#
_entry.id   AF-A0A354DIP6-F1
#
_cell.length_a   1.000
_cell.length_b   1.000
_cell.length_c   1.000
_cell.angle_alpha   90.00
_cell.angle_beta   90.00
_cell.angle_gamma   90.00
#
_symmetry.space_group_name_H-M   'P 1'
#
loop_
_entity.id
_entity.type
_entity.pdbx_description
1 polymer ?
#
loop_
_entity_poly.entity_id
_entity_poly.type
_entity_poly.pdbx_seq_one_letter_code
_entity_poly.pdbx_strand_id
1 'polypeptide(L)'
;MKHIQKVMQNTGNNKHKAIITFLCSSGLRSKDMRLTTLEEFVEATREYHSEEDINDVIPELEGKPVIPCWDFENSKRDIDTITFNTPECVEYIIKYLKSKEELNNEDYLFSSDKYGYDKPFSARGLSDAFTYMNKRNNYPILGNGVKFFHPHGLRAFFGTTITNKGVPYSIVKKMMGHSFTAVDSVYVYPSREACKEFYEKNCVEALTTTNVEYKTMTSKEMMEIMDDFNTEKKRNDKLEEMVKGMQQDIEAMQKEKIKKFYEENNQSK
;
A
#
# COMPACT_ATOMS: atom_id res chain seq x y z
N MET A 1 -5.62 11.75 -13.18
CA MET A 1 -6.34 10.65 -12.49
C MET A 1 -7.02 9.67 -13.45
N LYS A 2 -8.11 10.01 -14.15
CA LYS A 2 -8.90 9.07 -14.99
C LYS A 2 -8.07 8.11 -15.89
N HIS A 3 -7.02 8.63 -16.53
CA HIS A 3 -6.15 7.81 -17.38
C HIS A 3 -5.35 6.74 -16.61
N ILE A 4 -4.93 7.05 -15.38
CA ILE A 4 -4.21 6.13 -14.48
C ILE A 4 -5.18 5.05 -14.03
N GLN A 5 -6.39 5.43 -13.60
CA GLN A 5 -7.45 4.50 -13.19
C GLN A 5 -7.79 3.49 -14.30
N LYS A 6 -7.92 3.97 -15.55
CA LYS A 6 -8.13 3.10 -16.72
C LYS A 6 -6.99 2.10 -16.91
N VAL A 7 -5.74 2.52 -16.73
CA VAL A 7 -4.58 1.61 -16.81
C VAL A 7 -4.62 0.59 -15.68
N MET A 8 -4.96 1.01 -14.45
CA MET A 8 -5.06 0.12 -13.29
C MET A 8 -6.14 -0.95 -13.46
N GLN A 9 -7.31 -0.58 -13.99
CA GLN A 9 -8.40 -1.51 -14.31
C GLN A 9 -7.99 -2.53 -15.39
N ASN A 10 -7.21 -2.11 -16.38
CA ASN A 10 -6.78 -2.95 -17.49
C ASN A 10 -5.49 -3.74 -17.23
N THR A 11 -4.81 -3.51 -16.12
CA THR A 11 -3.56 -4.19 -15.77
C THR A 11 -3.87 -5.35 -14.84
N GLY A 12 -3.63 -6.61 -15.26
CA GLY A 12 -3.84 -7.78 -14.40
C GLY A 12 -2.64 -8.15 -13.52
N ASN A 13 -1.47 -7.58 -13.79
CA ASN A 13 -0.22 -7.94 -13.13
C ASN A 13 0.01 -7.06 -11.87
N ASN A 14 0.10 -7.68 -10.69
CA ASN A 14 0.24 -6.96 -9.41
C ASN A 14 1.56 -6.17 -9.31
N LYS A 15 2.68 -6.71 -9.82
CA LYS A 15 3.96 -5.98 -9.91
C LYS A 15 3.82 -4.69 -10.69
N HIS A 16 3.12 -4.73 -11.83
CA HIS A 16 2.86 -3.54 -12.63
C HIS A 16 1.96 -2.53 -11.92
N LYS A 17 0.91 -3.00 -11.23
CA LYS A 17 0.05 -2.14 -10.40
C LYS A 17 0.81 -1.47 -9.25
N ALA A 18 1.67 -2.23 -8.58
CA ALA A 18 2.56 -1.75 -7.54
C ALA A 18 3.52 -0.68 -8.10
N ILE A 19 4.20 -0.93 -9.22
CA ILE A 19 5.08 0.06 -9.87
C ILE A 19 4.32 1.35 -10.25
N ILE A 20 3.10 1.23 -10.80
CA ILE A 20 2.30 2.39 -11.20
C ILE A 20 1.94 3.22 -9.97
N THR A 21 1.35 2.60 -8.95
CA THR A 21 0.92 3.27 -7.72
C THR A 21 2.12 3.83 -6.96
N PHE A 22 3.25 3.13 -6.94
CA PHE A 22 4.49 3.59 -6.33
C PHE A 22 4.98 4.90 -6.96
N LEU A 23 5.12 4.94 -8.28
CA LEU A 23 5.57 6.14 -9.00
C LEU A 23 4.54 7.28 -8.95
N CYS A 24 3.26 6.93 -9.00
CA CYS A 24 2.15 7.89 -8.97
C CYS A 24 2.01 8.56 -7.60
N SER A 25 2.31 7.85 -6.52
CA SER A 25 2.06 8.34 -5.15
C SER A 25 3.30 8.79 -4.38
N SER A 26 4.53 8.45 -4.82
CA SER A 26 5.77 8.94 -4.18
C SER A 26 6.44 10.10 -4.90
N GLY A 27 6.15 10.27 -6.19
CA GLY A 27 6.89 11.21 -7.01
C GLY A 27 8.36 10.86 -7.22
N LEU A 28 8.84 9.66 -6.85
CA LEU A 28 10.24 9.25 -7.05
C LEU A 28 10.61 9.11 -8.54
N ARG A 29 11.91 9.14 -8.84
CA ARG A 29 12.39 8.83 -10.20
C ARG A 29 12.27 7.34 -10.44
N SER A 30 12.08 6.95 -11.70
CA SER A 30 12.04 5.54 -12.09
C SER A 30 13.32 4.77 -11.83
N LYS A 31 14.46 5.47 -11.75
CA LYS A 31 15.73 4.87 -11.33
C LYS A 31 15.71 4.55 -9.84
N ASP A 32 15.29 5.51 -9.03
CA ASP A 32 15.28 5.40 -7.57
C ASP A 32 14.35 4.25 -7.15
N MET A 33 13.11 4.22 -7.66
CA MET A 33 12.17 3.10 -7.46
C MET A 33 12.73 1.72 -7.86
N ARG A 34 13.50 1.66 -8.95
CA ARG A 34 14.06 0.38 -9.44
C ARG A 34 15.18 -0.14 -8.57
N LEU A 35 15.87 0.74 -7.85
CA LEU A 35 16.98 0.40 -6.98
C LEU A 35 16.52 0.21 -5.54
N THR A 36 15.24 0.44 -5.25
CA THR A 36 14.68 0.22 -3.93
C THR A 36 14.75 -1.26 -3.53
N THR A 37 15.23 -1.56 -2.33
CA THR A 37 15.34 -2.93 -1.78
C THR A 37 14.16 -3.28 -0.87
N LEU A 38 14.07 -4.55 -0.48
CA LEU A 38 13.10 -5.01 0.51
C LEU A 38 13.46 -4.50 1.91
N GLU A 39 14.74 -4.40 2.26
CA GLU A 39 15.23 -3.75 3.49
C GLU A 39 14.72 -2.32 3.60
N GLU A 40 14.83 -1.52 2.53
CA GLU A 40 14.31 -0.15 2.53
C GLU A 40 12.78 -0.11 2.67
N PHE A 41 12.06 -1.14 2.23
CA PHE A 41 10.62 -1.24 2.42
C PHE A 41 10.26 -1.62 3.86
N VAL A 42 11.02 -2.53 4.49
CA VAL A 42 10.94 -2.85 5.92
C VAL A 42 11.13 -1.57 6.74
N GLU A 43 12.21 -0.82 6.48
CA GLU A 43 12.46 0.45 7.18
C GLU A 43 11.39 1.50 6.92
N ALA A 44 10.93 1.63 5.67
CA ALA A 44 9.88 2.59 5.35
C ALA A 44 8.54 2.28 6.02
N THR A 45 8.31 1.02 6.41
CA THR A 45 7.06 0.58 7.05
C THR A 45 7.21 0.30 8.55
N ARG A 46 8.38 0.59 9.13
CA ARG A 46 8.75 0.33 10.54
C ARG A 46 7.77 0.87 11.58
N GLU A 47 6.98 1.89 11.26
CA GLU A 47 5.94 2.40 12.16
C GLU A 47 4.76 1.44 12.37
N TYR A 48 4.65 0.37 11.58
CA TYR A 48 3.49 -0.53 11.54
C TYR A 48 3.80 -1.97 11.94
N HIS A 49 5.07 -2.30 12.24
CA HIS A 49 5.53 -3.63 12.65
C HIS A 49 6.83 -3.52 13.47
N SER A 50 7.23 -4.61 14.11
CA SER A 50 8.54 -4.73 14.79
C SER A 50 9.43 -5.81 14.19
N GLU A 51 9.00 -6.42 13.08
CA GLU A 51 9.74 -7.49 12.41
C GLU A 51 10.89 -6.94 11.56
N GLU A 52 11.98 -7.70 11.50
CA GLU A 52 13.17 -7.38 10.68
C GLU A 52 13.14 -8.11 9.33
N ASP A 53 12.66 -9.35 9.29
CA ASP A 53 12.61 -10.16 8.06
C ASP A 53 11.39 -9.80 7.21
N ILE A 54 11.60 -9.53 5.92
CA ILE A 54 10.54 -9.19 4.99
C ILE A 54 9.40 -10.22 4.95
N ASN A 55 9.70 -11.51 5.14
CA ASN A 55 8.70 -12.57 5.12
C ASN A 55 7.74 -12.49 6.32
N ASP A 56 8.21 -11.96 7.46
CA ASP A 56 7.41 -11.70 8.67
C ASP A 56 6.72 -10.33 8.62
N VAL A 57 7.32 -9.34 7.94
CA VAL A 57 6.71 -8.02 7.70
C VAL A 57 5.46 -8.12 6.81
N ILE A 58 5.50 -8.94 5.75
CA ILE A 58 4.39 -9.09 4.79
C ILE A 58 3.04 -9.39 5.47
N PRO A 59 2.91 -10.42 6.34
CA PRO A 59 1.64 -10.71 7.01
C PRO A 59 1.23 -9.62 8.00
N GLU A 60 2.17 -8.94 8.66
CA GLU A 60 1.86 -7.83 9.56
C GLU A 60 1.25 -6.63 8.83
N LEU A 61 1.70 -6.33 7.61
CA LEU A 61 1.16 -5.19 6.85
C LEU A 61 -0.14 -5.52 6.10
N GLU A 62 -0.49 -6.80 5.98
CA GLU A 62 -1.63 -7.23 5.17
C GLU A 62 -2.96 -6.68 5.71
N GLY A 63 -3.70 -5.96 4.86
CA GLY A 63 -4.99 -5.36 5.21
C GLY A 63 -4.92 -4.10 6.07
N LYS A 64 -3.72 -3.65 6.48
CA LYS A 64 -3.52 -2.39 7.21
C LYS A 64 -3.40 -1.20 6.23
N PRO A 65 -3.91 -0.02 6.59
CA PRO A 65 -3.81 1.21 5.78
C PRO A 65 -2.44 1.88 5.98
N VAL A 66 -1.39 1.21 5.48
CA VAL A 66 0.01 1.57 5.72
C VAL A 66 0.44 2.74 4.82
N ILE A 67 1.06 3.76 5.41
CA ILE A 67 1.69 4.86 4.67
C ILE A 67 3.20 4.77 4.89
N PRO A 68 3.95 4.12 3.99
CA PRO A 68 5.39 3.98 4.14
C PRO A 68 6.07 5.34 4.04
N CYS A 69 7.12 5.56 4.85
CA CYS A 69 7.95 6.75 4.83
C CYS A 69 9.34 6.39 4.30
N TRP A 70 9.63 6.77 3.06
CA TRP A 70 10.93 6.55 2.44
C TRP A 70 11.85 7.73 2.73
N ASP A 71 12.98 7.46 3.38
CA ASP A 71 14.01 8.45 3.65
C ASP A 71 15.29 8.08 2.89
N PHE A 72 15.52 8.75 1.77
CA PHE A 72 16.70 8.51 0.94
C PHE A 72 17.73 9.60 1.19
N GLU A 73 18.82 9.26 1.85
CA GLU A 73 20.00 10.11 1.95
C GLU A 73 20.79 10.07 0.62
N ASN A 74 20.88 11.22 -0.06
CA ASN A 74 21.69 11.32 -1.27
C ASN A 74 23.04 11.98 -0.96
N SER A 75 23.98 11.18 -0.44
CA SER A 75 25.34 11.63 -0.07
C SER A 75 26.12 12.33 -1.19
N LYS A 76 25.74 12.13 -2.46
CA LYS A 76 26.37 12.78 -3.61
C LYS A 76 25.80 14.16 -3.96
N ARG A 77 24.62 14.51 -3.44
CA ARG A 77 23.91 15.73 -3.83
C ARG A 77 23.46 16.60 -2.66
N ASP A 78 23.67 16.15 -1.42
CA ASP A 78 23.25 16.88 -0.21
C ASP A 78 21.74 17.20 -0.22
N ILE A 79 20.95 16.27 -0.78
CA ILE A 79 19.49 16.39 -0.87
C ILE A 79 18.89 15.10 -0.31
N ASP A 80 18.46 15.12 0.94
CA ASP A 80 17.64 14.03 1.49
C ASP A 80 16.24 14.14 0.91
N THR A 81 15.73 13.02 0.45
CA THR A 81 14.39 12.91 -0.13
C THR A 81 13.53 12.13 0.84
N ILE A 82 12.53 12.80 1.42
CA ILE A 82 11.53 12.15 2.28
C ILE A 82 10.22 12.09 1.51
N THR A 83 9.71 10.90 1.23
CA THR A 83 8.46 10.73 0.50
C THR A 83 7.66 9.53 1.02
N PHE A 84 6.46 9.34 0.48
CA PHE A 84 5.51 8.36 0.97
C PHE A 84 4.83 7.64 -0.19
N ASN A 85 4.06 6.59 0.13
CA ASN A 85 3.10 6.02 -0.81
C ASN A 85 1.72 5.92 -0.19
N THR A 86 0.69 5.82 -1.02
CA THR A 86 -0.67 5.57 -0.55
C THR A 86 -0.81 4.15 0.00
N PRO A 87 -1.78 3.89 0.90
CA PRO A 87 -2.08 2.53 1.35
C PRO A 87 -2.37 1.54 0.21
N GLU A 88 -3.07 2.01 -0.83
CA GLU A 88 -3.29 1.22 -2.05
C GLU A 88 -1.98 0.69 -2.67
N CYS A 89 -0.91 1.48 -2.64
CA CYS A 89 0.38 1.06 -3.16
C CYS A 89 0.93 -0.12 -2.35
N VAL A 90 0.85 -0.05 -1.01
CA VAL A 90 1.29 -1.12 -0.12
C VAL A 90 0.50 -2.39 -0.38
N GLU A 91 -0.82 -2.31 -0.56
CA GLU A 91 -1.63 -3.48 -0.91
C GLU A 91 -1.14 -4.17 -2.19
N TYR A 92 -0.79 -3.42 -3.23
CA TYR A 92 -0.26 -4.01 -4.46
C TYR A 92 1.15 -4.54 -4.31
N ILE A 93 1.99 -3.90 -3.49
CA ILE A 93 3.31 -4.41 -3.12
C ILE A 93 3.14 -5.78 -2.44
N ILE A 94 2.32 -5.87 -1.39
CA ILE A 94 2.06 -7.12 -0.67
C ILE A 94 1.51 -8.21 -1.61
N LYS A 95 0.51 -7.89 -2.44
CA LYS A 95 -0.03 -8.83 -3.44
C LYS A 95 1.02 -9.31 -4.46
N TYR A 96 2.05 -8.51 -4.73
CA TYR A 96 3.16 -8.89 -5.58
C TYR A 96 4.22 -9.71 -4.84
N LEU A 97 4.59 -9.33 -3.61
CA LEU A 97 5.58 -10.06 -2.84
C LEU A 97 5.08 -11.46 -2.46
N LYS A 98 3.79 -11.60 -2.12
CA LYS A 98 3.15 -12.91 -1.87
C LYS A 98 3.11 -13.86 -3.07
N SER A 99 3.37 -13.37 -4.29
CA SER A 99 3.50 -14.25 -5.47
C SER A 99 4.91 -14.80 -5.65
N LYS A 100 5.84 -14.51 -4.74
CA LYS A 100 7.22 -15.01 -4.74
C LYS A 100 7.35 -16.10 -3.67
N GLU A 101 8.37 -16.94 -3.83
CA GLU A 101 8.64 -18.07 -2.93
C GLU A 101 9.38 -17.61 -1.67
N GLU A 102 10.69 -17.38 -1.78
CA GLU A 102 11.54 -16.90 -0.68
C GLU A 102 12.13 -15.54 -1.04
N LEU A 103 12.03 -14.60 -0.11
CA LEU A 103 12.53 -13.24 -0.22
C LEU A 103 13.64 -13.01 0.79
N ASN A 104 14.68 -12.29 0.38
CA ASN A 104 15.70 -11.77 1.29
C ASN A 104 15.61 -10.25 1.34
N ASN A 105 15.95 -9.64 2.46
CA ASN A 105 15.88 -8.19 2.62
C ASN A 105 16.76 -7.44 1.59
N GLU A 106 17.89 -8.02 1.17
CA GLU A 106 18.79 -7.43 0.18
C GLU A 106 18.25 -7.48 -1.25
N ASP A 107 17.18 -8.25 -1.50
CA ASP A 107 16.55 -8.30 -2.80
C ASP A 107 15.95 -6.95 -3.18
N TYR A 108 15.85 -6.70 -4.48
CA TYR A 108 15.17 -5.51 -4.97
C TYR A 108 13.66 -5.64 -4.78
N LEU A 109 13.04 -4.58 -4.24
CA LEU A 109 11.59 -4.49 -4.07
C LEU A 109 10.89 -4.85 -5.37
N PHE A 110 11.30 -4.21 -6.47
CA PHE A 110 10.92 -4.58 -7.83
C PHE A 110 12.10 -5.25 -8.53
N SER A 111 12.12 -6.58 -8.50
CA SER A 111 13.23 -7.37 -9.04
C SER A 111 12.98 -7.92 -10.46
N SER A 112 13.94 -8.63 -11.04
CA SER A 112 13.78 -9.33 -12.30
C SER A 112 13.38 -10.79 -12.11
N ASP A 113 12.15 -11.12 -12.52
CA ASP A 113 11.66 -12.51 -12.43
C ASP A 113 12.48 -13.50 -13.29
N LYS A 114 13.24 -12.99 -14.27
CA LYS A 114 14.08 -13.79 -15.17
C LYS A 114 15.50 -14.03 -14.64
N TYR A 115 16.06 -13.07 -13.90
CA TYR A 115 17.49 -13.04 -13.58
C TYR A 115 17.80 -13.19 -12.09
N GLY A 116 16.77 -13.28 -11.24
CA GLY A 116 16.91 -13.36 -9.79
C GLY A 116 16.39 -12.11 -9.07
N TYR A 117 16.07 -12.28 -7.80
CA TYR A 117 15.53 -11.19 -6.96
C TYR A 117 16.60 -10.17 -6.55
N ASP A 118 17.86 -10.60 -6.54
CA ASP A 118 19.09 -9.82 -6.37
C ASP A 118 19.40 -8.91 -7.57
N LYS A 119 18.56 -8.91 -8.61
CA LYS A 119 18.68 -8.05 -9.78
C LYS A 119 17.49 -7.10 -9.90
N PRO A 120 17.74 -5.79 -10.09
CA PRO A 120 16.67 -4.81 -10.16
C PRO A 120 15.85 -4.99 -11.43
N PHE A 121 14.59 -4.56 -11.39
CA PHE A 121 13.76 -4.49 -12.58
C PHE A 121 14.42 -3.57 -13.62
N SER A 122 14.69 -4.12 -14.81
CA SER A 122 15.53 -3.42 -15.79
C SER A 122 14.86 -2.17 -16.35
N ALA A 123 15.68 -1.17 -16.71
CA ALA A 123 15.19 0.04 -17.38
C ALA A 123 14.44 -0.28 -18.68
N ARG A 124 14.96 -1.25 -19.45
CA ARG A 124 14.34 -1.72 -20.69
C ARG A 124 13.01 -2.40 -20.41
N GLY A 125 12.95 -3.31 -19.44
CA GLY A 125 11.74 -4.01 -19.02
C GLY A 125 10.66 -3.04 -18.52
N LEU A 126 11.03 -2.03 -17.75
CA LEU A 126 10.13 -0.95 -17.36
C LEU A 126 9.60 -0.19 -18.59
N SER A 127 10.47 0.20 -19.52
CA SER A 127 10.05 0.87 -20.75
C SER A 127 9.07 0.01 -21.57
N ASP A 128 9.30 -1.30 -21.66
CA ASP A 128 8.43 -2.23 -22.36
C ASP A 128 7.09 -2.44 -21.65
N ALA A 129 7.07 -2.54 -20.32
CA ALA A 129 5.84 -2.59 -19.53
C ALA A 129 4.95 -1.37 -19.83
N PHE A 130 5.53 -0.16 -19.81
CA PHE A 130 4.79 1.05 -20.16
C PHE A 130 4.39 1.09 -21.65
N THR A 131 5.20 0.57 -22.58
CA THR A 131 4.78 0.42 -23.99
C THR A 131 3.53 -0.43 -24.09
N TYR A 132 3.52 -1.59 -23.41
CA TYR A 132 2.39 -2.50 -23.40
C TYR A 132 1.14 -1.86 -22.81
N MET A 133 1.28 -1.14 -21.68
CA MET A 133 0.18 -0.41 -21.05
C MET A 133 -0.43 0.65 -21.97
N ASN A 134 0.38 1.42 -22.71
CA ASN A 134 -0.13 2.40 -23.67
C ASN A 134 -0.89 1.72 -24.81
N LYS A 135 -0.31 0.68 -25.41
CA LYS A 135 -0.94 -0.09 -26.49
C LYS A 135 -2.29 -0.65 -26.06
N ARG A 136 -2.35 -1.30 -24.89
CA ARG A 136 -3.58 -1.89 -24.34
C ARG A 136 -4.68 -0.86 -24.07
N ASN A 137 -4.31 0.39 -23.81
CA ASN A 137 -5.26 1.47 -23.50
C ASN A 137 -5.54 2.41 -24.68
N ASN A 138 -4.96 2.13 -25.85
CA ASN A 138 -4.99 2.99 -27.04
C ASN A 138 -4.50 4.42 -26.76
N TYR A 139 -3.44 4.56 -25.96
CA TYR A 139 -2.84 5.85 -25.66
C TYR A 139 -1.80 6.24 -26.72
N PRO A 140 -1.78 7.54 -27.11
CA PRO A 140 -0.94 7.99 -28.21
C PRO A 140 0.53 8.10 -27.81
N ILE A 141 1.37 8.21 -28.83
CA ILE A 141 2.71 8.78 -28.70
C ILE A 141 2.57 10.29 -28.86
N LEU A 142 3.19 11.05 -27.96
CA LEU A 142 3.20 12.51 -27.96
C LEU A 142 4.11 13.04 -29.09
N GLY A 143 3.97 14.31 -29.45
CA GLY A 143 4.70 14.92 -30.57
C GLY A 143 6.24 14.88 -30.47
N ASN A 144 6.79 14.64 -29.28
CA ASN A 144 8.22 14.47 -29.03
C ASN A 144 8.67 12.99 -29.01
N GLY A 145 7.84 12.04 -29.46
CA GLY A 145 8.14 10.61 -29.44
C GLY A 145 7.98 9.94 -28.06
N VAL A 146 7.59 10.69 -27.02
CA VAL A 146 7.35 10.15 -25.67
C VAL A 146 5.98 9.50 -25.60
N LYS A 147 5.88 8.35 -24.94
CA LYS A 147 4.58 7.68 -24.70
C LYS A 147 3.72 8.54 -23.78
N PHE A 148 2.42 8.65 -24.04
CA PHE A 148 1.51 9.39 -23.16
C PHE A 148 1.62 8.93 -21.69
N PHE A 149 1.49 7.62 -21.44
CA PHE A 149 1.64 7.05 -20.11
C PHE A 149 3.09 6.55 -19.90
N HIS A 150 3.86 7.21 -19.04
CA HIS A 150 5.26 6.89 -18.80
C HIS A 150 5.69 7.30 -17.38
N PRO A 151 6.80 6.78 -16.83
CA PRO A 151 7.20 7.06 -15.45
C PRO A 151 7.38 8.55 -15.13
N HIS A 152 7.99 9.32 -16.03
CA HIS A 152 8.17 10.76 -15.83
C HIS A 152 6.82 11.51 -15.81
N GLY A 153 5.85 11.08 -16.62
CA GLY A 153 4.47 11.58 -16.59
C GLY A 153 3.76 11.27 -15.26
N LEU A 154 3.98 10.10 -14.66
CA LEU A 154 3.46 9.77 -13.33
C LEU A 154 4.06 10.66 -12.24
N ARG A 155 5.38 10.92 -12.31
CA ARG A 155 6.05 11.85 -11.40
C ARG A 155 5.56 13.30 -11.57
N ALA A 156 5.31 13.75 -12.80
CA ALA A 156 4.73 15.07 -13.06
C ALA A 156 3.28 15.16 -12.54
N PHE A 157 2.51 14.08 -12.70
CA PHE A 157 1.18 13.96 -12.11
C PHE A 157 1.21 14.08 -10.58
N PHE A 158 2.12 13.38 -9.90
CA PHE A 158 2.30 13.50 -8.45
C PHE A 158 2.51 14.96 -8.03
N GLY A 159 3.56 15.61 -8.55
CA GLY A 159 3.93 16.97 -8.14
C GLY A 159 2.81 17.99 -8.41
N THR A 160 2.16 17.90 -9.58
CA THR A 160 1.04 18.78 -9.93
C THR A 160 -0.17 18.55 -9.03
N THR A 161 -0.49 17.29 -8.75
CA THR A 161 -1.67 16.92 -7.94
C THR A 161 -1.54 17.44 -6.52
N ILE A 162 -0.41 17.22 -5.86
CA ILE A 162 -0.22 17.64 -4.47
C ILE A 162 -0.06 19.16 -4.34
N THR A 163 0.55 19.82 -5.33
CA THR A 163 0.60 21.29 -5.40
C THR A 163 -0.81 21.87 -5.46
N ASN A 164 -1.67 21.30 -6.31
CA ASN A 164 -3.07 21.74 -6.44
C ASN A 164 -3.92 21.45 -5.19
N LYS A 165 -3.48 20.51 -4.34
CA LYS A 165 -4.10 20.20 -3.04
C LYS A 165 -3.58 21.07 -1.89
N GLY A 166 -2.76 22.09 -2.21
CA GLY A 166 -2.28 23.08 -1.25
C GLY A 166 -1.03 22.67 -0.48
N VAL A 167 -0.32 21.62 -0.90
CA VAL A 167 0.94 21.23 -0.26
C VAL A 167 2.01 22.31 -0.53
N PRO A 168 2.69 22.83 0.50
CA PRO A 168 3.75 23.82 0.34
C PRO A 168 4.83 23.39 -0.65
N TYR A 169 5.28 24.32 -1.49
CA TYR A 169 6.26 24.05 -2.54
C TYR A 169 7.57 23.43 -2.03
N SER A 170 8.01 23.82 -0.83
CA SER A 170 9.20 23.23 -0.18
C SER A 170 9.02 21.75 0.13
N ILE A 171 7.83 21.35 0.60
CA ILE A 171 7.48 19.94 0.86
C ILE A 171 7.38 19.17 -0.46
N VAL A 172 6.75 19.75 -1.49
CA VAL A 172 6.71 19.14 -2.83
C VAL A 172 8.12 18.90 -3.37
N LYS A 173 9.03 19.89 -3.24
CA LYS A 173 10.44 19.74 -3.64
C LYS A 173 11.16 18.65 -2.84
N LYS A 174 10.98 18.60 -1.51
CA LYS A 174 11.57 17.58 -0.62
C LYS A 174 11.09 16.17 -1.02
N MET A 175 9.78 15.97 -1.18
CA MET A 175 9.18 14.69 -1.60
C MET A 175 9.65 14.23 -2.98
N MET A 176 9.86 15.16 -3.91
CA MET A 176 10.36 14.82 -5.24
C MET A 176 11.89 14.68 -5.27
N GLY A 177 12.63 15.06 -4.23
CA GLY A 177 14.10 15.08 -4.25
C GLY A 177 14.65 16.07 -5.29
N HIS A 178 14.06 17.27 -5.32
CA HIS A 178 14.56 18.41 -6.09
C HIS A 178 15.52 19.24 -5.24
N SER A 179 16.57 19.79 -5.86
CA SER A 179 17.48 20.70 -5.17
C SER A 179 16.76 21.99 -4.80
N PHE A 180 17.02 22.47 -3.59
CA PHE A 180 16.69 23.83 -3.18
C PHE A 180 17.69 24.81 -3.81
N THR A 181 17.23 25.97 -4.27
CA THR A 181 18.15 27.06 -4.65
C THR A 181 18.68 27.75 -3.39
N ALA A 182 19.77 28.51 -3.48
CA ALA A 182 20.34 29.26 -2.35
C ALA A 182 19.35 30.27 -1.71
N VAL A 183 18.31 30.66 -2.45
CA VAL A 183 17.22 31.52 -1.94
C VAL A 183 16.16 30.69 -1.21
N ASP A 184 15.94 29.44 -1.64
CA ASP A 184 15.02 28.50 -0.98
C ASP A 184 15.59 27.94 0.34
N SER A 185 16.92 27.78 0.46
CA SER A 185 17.58 27.14 1.61
C SER A 185 17.54 27.94 2.92
N VAL A 186 17.19 29.23 2.86
CA VAL A 186 16.97 30.09 4.05
C VAL A 186 15.61 29.78 4.70
N TYR A 187 14.69 29.15 3.96
CA TYR A 187 13.36 28.80 4.40
C TYR A 187 13.26 27.30 4.72
N VAL A 188 13.29 26.99 6.02
CA VAL A 188 12.80 25.76 6.70
C VAL A 188 12.83 24.50 5.83
N TYR A 189 13.89 23.69 5.98
CA TYR A 189 13.87 22.29 5.56
C TYR A 189 12.68 21.60 6.25
N PRO A 190 11.66 21.14 5.50
CA PRO A 190 10.49 20.55 6.12
C PRO A 190 10.89 19.26 6.83
N SER A 191 10.43 19.08 8.08
CA SER A 191 10.69 17.87 8.84
C SER A 191 9.92 16.67 8.25
N ARG A 192 10.32 15.46 8.62
CA ARG A 192 9.63 14.21 8.27
C ARG A 192 8.15 14.28 8.68
N GLU A 193 7.88 14.77 9.88
CA GLU A 193 6.54 14.87 10.47
C GLU A 193 5.66 15.83 9.67
N ALA A 194 6.21 17.01 9.30
CA ALA A 194 5.49 17.96 8.46
C ALA A 194 5.17 17.36 7.09
N CYS A 195 6.13 16.67 6.47
CA CYS A 195 5.90 16.02 5.18
C CYS A 195 4.81 14.94 5.30
N LYS A 196 4.85 14.13 6.37
CA LYS A 196 3.86 13.08 6.63
C LYS A 196 2.46 13.66 6.85
N GLU A 197 2.35 14.72 7.66
CA GLU A 197 1.07 15.39 7.95
C GLU A 197 0.39 15.90 6.67
N PHE A 198 1.13 16.61 5.81
CA PHE A 198 0.60 17.07 4.53
C PHE A 198 0.27 15.91 3.61
N TYR A 199 1.07 14.84 3.61
CA TYR A 199 0.80 13.67 2.79
C TYR A 199 -0.52 13.00 3.19
N GLU A 200 -0.70 12.71 4.47
CA GLU A 200 -1.91 12.09 5.02
C GLU A 200 -3.16 12.94 4.76
N LYS A 201 -3.09 14.24 5.05
CA LYS A 201 -4.26 15.14 4.98
C LYS A 201 -4.65 15.55 3.57
N ASN A 202 -3.66 15.76 2.68
CA ASN A 202 -3.90 16.41 1.38
C ASN A 202 -3.63 15.49 0.18
N CYS A 203 -2.79 14.47 0.32
CA CYS A 203 -2.27 13.71 -0.82
C CYS A 203 -2.95 12.36 -1.00
N VAL A 204 -3.22 11.61 0.07
CA VAL A 204 -3.69 10.21 -0.02
C VAL A 204 -4.93 10.07 -0.92
N GLU A 205 -6.00 10.80 -0.61
CA GLU A 205 -7.25 10.78 -1.41
C GLU A 205 -6.99 11.15 -2.88
N ALA A 206 -6.13 12.15 -3.12
CA ALA A 206 -5.87 12.69 -4.45
C ALA A 206 -5.00 11.77 -5.33
N LEU A 207 -4.22 10.88 -4.71
CA LEU A 207 -3.24 10.01 -5.36
C LEU A 207 -3.72 8.55 -5.45
N THR A 208 -4.68 8.14 -4.63
CA THR A 208 -5.32 6.83 -4.72
C THR A 208 -6.11 6.68 -6.02
N THR A 209 -5.94 5.53 -6.67
CA THR A 209 -6.51 5.24 -7.99
C THR A 209 -7.78 4.39 -7.93
N THR A 210 -7.96 3.58 -6.89
CA THR A 210 -9.22 2.86 -6.64
C THR A 210 -10.27 3.77 -6.01
N ASN A 211 -11.53 3.63 -6.44
CA ASN A 211 -12.68 4.23 -5.75
C ASN A 211 -12.94 3.43 -4.47
N VAL A 212 -12.09 3.62 -3.46
CA VAL A 212 -12.40 3.21 -2.09
C VAL A 212 -12.61 4.52 -1.34
N GLU A 213 -13.71 4.62 -0.62
CA GLU A 213 -13.90 5.61 0.43
C GLU A 213 -12.78 5.42 1.45
N TYR A 214 -11.58 5.94 1.17
CA TYR A 214 -10.56 6.14 2.19
C TYR A 214 -11.11 7.26 3.06
N LYS A 215 -11.89 6.85 4.08
CA LYS A 215 -12.24 7.70 5.21
C LYS A 215 -10.92 8.18 5.78
N THR A 216 -10.61 9.44 5.49
CA THR A 216 -9.53 10.19 6.11
C THR A 216 -9.74 10.16 7.62
N MET A 217 -9.07 9.21 8.26
CA MET A 217 -8.85 9.20 9.70
C MET A 217 -7.37 8.92 9.88
N THR A 218 -6.75 9.75 10.70
CA THR A 218 -5.32 9.78 10.98
C THR A 218 -4.81 8.36 11.25
N SER A 219 -3.69 7.95 10.65
CA SER A 219 -3.23 6.55 10.63
C SER A 219 -3.12 5.91 12.02
N LYS A 220 -2.92 6.70 13.07
CA LYS A 220 -2.92 6.24 14.47
C LYS A 220 -4.30 5.84 14.97
N GLU A 221 -5.31 6.69 14.77
CA GLU A 221 -6.70 6.40 15.16
C GLU A 221 -7.26 5.23 14.33
N MET A 222 -6.84 5.12 13.07
CA MET A 222 -7.25 3.99 12.22
C MET A 222 -6.62 2.67 12.67
N MET A 223 -5.37 2.68 13.12
CA MET A 223 -4.73 1.52 13.72
C MET A 223 -5.42 1.12 15.02
N GLU A 224 -5.73 2.08 15.90
CA GLU A 224 -6.47 1.83 17.15
C GLU A 224 -7.86 1.23 16.86
N ILE A 225 -8.59 1.79 15.91
CA ILE A 225 -9.92 1.29 15.52
C ILE A 225 -9.85 -0.08 14.84
N MET A 226 -8.82 -0.35 14.04
CA MET A 226 -8.64 -1.68 13.43
C MET A 226 -8.26 -2.73 14.45
N ASP A 227 -7.45 -2.38 15.45
CA ASP A 227 -7.08 -3.29 16.54
C ASP A 227 -8.28 -3.59 17.44
N ASP A 228 -9.05 -2.56 17.80
CA ASP A 228 -10.33 -2.69 18.50
C ASP A 228 -11.32 -3.55 17.69
N PHE A 229 -11.45 -3.31 16.38
CA PHE A 229 -12.33 -4.08 15.50
C PHE A 229 -11.91 -5.55 15.41
N ASN A 230 -10.62 -5.83 15.26
CA ASN A 230 -10.11 -7.20 15.22
C ASN A 230 -10.30 -7.92 16.56
N THR A 231 -10.13 -7.21 17.66
CA THR A 231 -10.37 -7.73 19.02
C THR A 231 -11.85 -8.06 19.23
N GLU A 232 -12.75 -7.14 18.87
CA GLU A 232 -14.20 -7.35 18.98
C GLU A 232 -14.69 -8.42 18.00
N LYS A 233 -14.11 -8.53 16.80
CA LYS A 233 -14.40 -9.62 15.87
C LYS A 233 -14.05 -10.99 16.46
N LYS A 234 -12.83 -11.15 17.00
CA LYS A 234 -12.42 -12.39 17.70
C LYS A 234 -13.35 -12.71 18.88
N ARG A 235 -13.85 -11.69 19.58
CA ARG A 235 -14.81 -11.86 20.68
C ARG A 235 -16.19 -12.32 20.16
N ASN A 236 -16.68 -11.73 19.09
CA ASN A 236 -17.94 -12.13 18.46
C ASN A 236 -17.87 -13.56 17.91
N ASP A 237 -16.78 -13.96 17.25
CA ASP A 237 -16.61 -15.33 16.75
C ASP A 237 -16.70 -16.35 17.91
N LYS A 238 -16.10 -16.04 19.08
CA LYS A 238 -16.23 -16.87 20.29
C LYS A 238 -17.66 -16.89 20.86
N LEU A 239 -18.34 -15.75 20.85
CA LEU A 239 -19.73 -15.67 21.30
C LEU A 239 -20.66 -16.48 20.39
N GLU A 240 -20.45 -16.42 19.08
CA GLU A 240 -21.20 -17.22 18.12
C GLU A 240 -20.99 -18.73 18.34
N GLU A 241 -19.76 -19.17 18.60
CA GLU A 241 -19.49 -20.56 18.97
C GLU A 241 -20.19 -20.98 20.28
N MET A 242 -20.15 -20.13 21.31
CA MET A 242 -20.83 -20.40 22.59
C MET A 242 -22.34 -20.48 22.42
N VAL A 243 -22.95 -19.53 21.69
CA VAL A 243 -24.39 -19.52 21.40
C VAL A 243 -24.80 -20.78 20.64
N LYS A 244 -24.00 -21.20 19.66
CA LYS A 244 -24.25 -22.43 18.91
C LYS A 244 -24.19 -23.67 19.81
N GLY A 245 -23.23 -23.75 20.73
CA GLY A 245 -23.15 -24.83 21.71
C GLY A 245 -24.36 -24.86 22.64
N MET A 246 -24.76 -23.71 23.20
CA MET A 246 -25.95 -23.61 24.05
C MET A 246 -27.23 -24.01 23.33
N GLN A 247 -27.36 -23.68 22.04
CA GLN A 247 -28.51 -24.07 21.24
C GLN A 247 -28.60 -25.60 21.12
N GLN A 248 -27.47 -26.28 20.91
CA GLN A 248 -27.41 -27.74 20.84
C GLN A 248 -27.75 -28.40 22.18
N ASP A 249 -27.28 -27.82 23.29
CA ASP A 249 -27.60 -28.31 24.64
C ASP A 249 -29.09 -28.13 24.97
N ILE A 250 -29.68 -27.00 24.60
CA ILE A 250 -31.13 -26.75 24.74
C ILE A 250 -31.94 -27.78 23.94
N GLU A 251 -31.55 -28.05 22.69
CA GLU A 251 -32.22 -29.05 21.86
C GLU A 251 -32.09 -30.47 22.44
N ALA A 252 -30.93 -30.83 22.99
CA ALA A 252 -30.71 -32.11 23.65
C ALA A 252 -31.57 -32.25 24.90
N MET A 253 -31.61 -31.21 25.75
CA MET A 253 -32.46 -31.18 26.95
C MET A 253 -33.95 -31.25 26.62
N GLN A 254 -34.39 -30.59 25.55
CA GLN A 254 -35.78 -30.66 25.09
C GLN A 254 -36.12 -32.08 24.62
N LYS A 255 -35.25 -32.73 23.83
CA LYS A 255 -35.45 -34.13 23.41
C LYS A 255 -35.50 -35.10 24.59
N GLU A 256 -34.64 -34.92 25.59
CA GLU A 256 -34.62 -35.77 26.77
C GLU A 256 -35.88 -35.59 27.64
N LYS A 257 -36.35 -34.35 27.83
CA LYS A 257 -37.62 -34.07 28.53
C LYS A 257 -38.82 -34.68 27.81
N ILE A 258 -38.88 -34.56 26.48
CA ILE A 258 -39.94 -35.15 25.66
C ILE A 258 -39.93 -36.68 25.82
N LYS A 259 -38.74 -37.31 25.77
CA LYS A 259 -38.60 -38.76 25.95
C LYS A 259 -39.09 -39.22 27.33
N LYS A 260 -38.66 -38.56 28.41
CA LYS A 260 -39.12 -38.86 29.79
C LYS A 260 -40.63 -38.73 29.93
N PHE A 261 -41.23 -37.69 29.36
CA PHE A 261 -42.67 -37.49 29.38
C PHE A 261 -43.45 -38.63 28.69
N TYR A 262 -42.94 -39.18 27.58
CA TYR A 262 -43.56 -40.33 26.91
C TYR A 262 -43.36 -41.65 27.68
N GLU A 263 -42.23 -41.83 28.36
CA GLU A 263 -41.94 -43.01 29.18
C GLU A 263 -42.82 -43.05 30.44
N GLU A 264 -43.03 -41.91 31.12
CA GLU A 264 -43.89 -41.78 32.30
C GLU A 264 -45.38 -42.01 31.98
N ASN A 265 -45.85 -41.52 30.82
CA ASN A 265 -47.26 -41.66 30.43
C ASN A 265 -47.62 -43.03 29.83
N ASN A 266 -46.64 -43.82 29.38
CA ASN A 266 -46.87 -45.18 28.87
C ASN A 266 -46.81 -46.28 29.96
N GLN A 267 -46.35 -45.96 31.18
CA GLN A 267 -46.37 -46.88 32.33
C GLN A 267 -47.67 -46.83 33.16
N SER A 268 -48.62 -45.95 32.81
CA SER A 268 -49.91 -45.79 33.52
C SER A 268 -51.12 -46.38 32.76
N LYS A 269 -50.89 -47.34 31.85
CA LYS A 269 -51.93 -48.15 31.20
C LYS A 269 -51.67 -49.62 31.44
#